data_AF-A0A9D2HAM4-F1
#
_entry.id   AF-A0A9D2HAM4-F1
#
_cell.length_a   1.000
_cell.length_b   1.000
_cell.length_c   1.000
_cell.angle_alpha   90.00
_cell.angle_beta   90.00
_cell.angle_gamma   90.00
#
_symmetry.space_group_name_H-M   'P 1'
#
loop_
_entity.id
_entity.type
_entity.pdbx_description
1 polymer ?
#
loop_
_entity_poly.entity_id
_entity_poly.type
_entity_poly.pdbx_seq_one_letter_code
_entity_poly.pdbx_strand_id
1 'polypeptide(L)'
;MLRERLGKELMFFDGGMGTLLQKRGLAPGELPETWNLTRPEEIREIHRYYIEAGSDIVLTNTFGANALKFHDGSCTLKEIIESAVAHAKAAIEETGSRRRIYTALDVGPTGKLLKPMG
;
A
#
# COMPACT_ATOMS: atom_id res chain seq x y z
N MET A 1 9.80 18.38 -7.77
CA MET A 1 9.89 17.43 -6.64
C MET A 1 8.66 17.53 -5.73
N LEU A 2 8.37 16.56 -4.84
CA LEU A 2 7.18 16.62 -3.96
C LEU A 2 7.10 17.93 -3.13
N ARG A 3 8.25 18.37 -2.57
CA ARG A 3 8.36 19.64 -1.82
C ARG A 3 7.98 20.90 -2.60
N GLU A 4 8.01 20.85 -3.93
CA GLU A 4 7.61 22.00 -4.75
C GLU A 4 6.09 22.14 -4.85
N ARG A 5 5.34 21.04 -4.62
CA ARG A 5 3.87 20.96 -4.71
C ARG A 5 3.21 21.15 -3.34
N LEU A 6 3.79 20.56 -2.28
CA LEU A 6 3.24 20.64 -0.92
C LEU A 6 3.03 22.10 -0.47
N GLY A 7 1.82 22.42 -0.01
CA GLY A 7 1.44 23.77 0.44
C GLY A 7 1.13 24.77 -0.68
N LYS A 8 1.25 24.36 -1.96
CA LYS A 8 0.93 25.20 -3.12
C LYS A 8 -0.26 24.71 -3.93
N GLU A 9 -0.55 23.42 -3.84
CA GLU A 9 -1.67 22.78 -4.51
C GLU A 9 -2.32 21.75 -3.59
N LEU A 10 -3.59 21.46 -3.86
CA LEU A 10 -4.30 20.37 -3.20
C LEU A 10 -3.84 19.04 -3.81
N MET A 11 -3.35 18.15 -2.96
CA MET A 11 -2.90 16.82 -3.34
C MET A 11 -3.76 15.76 -2.67
N PHE A 12 -4.08 14.70 -3.41
CA PHE A 12 -4.93 13.62 -2.92
C PHE A 12 -4.13 12.34 -2.64
N PHE A 13 -4.26 11.82 -1.43
CA PHE A 13 -3.91 10.43 -1.15
C PHE A 13 -4.95 9.48 -1.74
N ASP A 14 -4.61 8.21 -1.82
CA ASP A 14 -5.57 7.15 -2.05
C ASP A 14 -6.46 6.88 -0.83
N GLY A 15 -7.38 5.94 -0.99
CA GLY A 15 -8.29 5.50 0.07
C GLY A 15 -7.80 4.24 0.78
N GLY A 16 -8.68 3.64 1.58
CA GLY A 16 -8.36 2.42 2.32
C GLY A 16 -8.11 1.20 1.43
N MET A 17 -6.88 0.70 1.43
CA MET A 17 -6.50 -0.58 0.79
C MET A 17 -7.31 -1.75 1.38
N GLY A 18 -7.34 -1.87 2.71
CA GLY A 18 -8.01 -2.98 3.41
C GLY A 18 -9.49 -3.17 3.04
N THR A 19 -10.26 -2.08 2.91
CA THR A 19 -11.68 -2.15 2.51
C THR A 19 -11.85 -2.72 1.11
N LEU A 20 -10.94 -2.39 0.17
CA LEU A 20 -10.99 -2.90 -1.20
C LEU A 20 -10.51 -4.35 -1.30
N LEU A 21 -9.58 -4.77 -0.45
CA LEU A 21 -9.17 -6.17 -0.33
C LEU A 21 -10.30 -7.03 0.26
N GLN A 22 -10.97 -6.56 1.32
CA GLN A 22 -12.14 -7.23 1.90
C GLN A 22 -13.26 -7.40 0.87
N LYS A 23 -13.56 -6.37 0.07
CA LYS A 23 -14.53 -6.49 -1.04
C LYS A 23 -14.12 -7.50 -2.10
N ARG A 24 -12.82 -7.76 -2.27
CA ARG A 24 -12.25 -8.77 -3.18
C ARG A 24 -12.06 -10.15 -2.52
N GLY A 25 -12.53 -10.32 -1.28
CA GLY A 25 -12.55 -11.62 -0.60
C GLY A 25 -11.36 -11.88 0.33
N LEU A 26 -10.66 -10.85 0.81
CA LEU A 26 -9.70 -11.00 1.92
C LEU A 26 -10.42 -11.55 3.15
N ALA A 27 -9.97 -12.70 3.65
CA ALA A 27 -10.61 -13.40 4.75
C ALA A 27 -10.31 -12.73 6.11
N PRO A 28 -11.19 -12.85 7.11
CA PRO A 28 -10.89 -12.42 8.46
C PRO A 28 -9.63 -13.10 9.01
N GLY A 29 -8.68 -12.31 9.52
CA GLY A 29 -7.41 -12.81 10.06
C GLY A 29 -6.33 -13.09 9.01
N GLU A 30 -6.65 -13.02 7.71
CA GLU A 30 -5.66 -13.07 6.64
C GLU A 30 -4.80 -11.79 6.65
N LEU A 31 -3.50 -11.95 6.43
CA LEU A 31 -2.55 -10.84 6.36
C LEU A 31 -2.65 -10.17 4.98
N PRO A 32 -3.13 -8.91 4.87
CA PRO A 32 -3.29 -8.22 3.59
C PRO A 32 -2.01 -8.18 2.76
N GLU A 33 -0.86 -8.09 3.42
CA GLU A 33 0.42 -7.89 2.76
C GLU A 33 0.89 -9.13 2.00
N THR A 34 0.36 -10.32 2.31
CA THR A 34 0.70 -11.56 1.57
C THR A 34 0.17 -11.53 0.13
N TRP A 35 -0.87 -10.73 -0.15
CA TRP A 35 -1.41 -10.53 -1.49
C TRP A 35 -0.42 -9.85 -2.44
N ASN A 36 0.61 -9.19 -1.91
CA ASN A 36 1.71 -8.69 -2.75
C ASN A 36 2.45 -9.82 -3.48
N LEU A 37 2.37 -11.06 -2.98
CA LEU A 37 3.00 -12.23 -3.59
C LEU A 37 1.96 -13.17 -4.21
N THR A 38 0.83 -13.37 -3.54
CA THR A 38 -0.16 -14.38 -3.95
C THR A 38 -1.22 -13.86 -4.91
N ARG A 39 -1.46 -12.54 -4.93
CA ARG A 39 -2.50 -11.86 -5.71
C ARG A 39 -2.04 -10.49 -6.26
N PRO A 40 -0.91 -10.46 -7.01
CA PRO A 40 -0.30 -9.18 -7.39
C PRO A 40 -1.15 -8.36 -8.36
N GLU A 41 -1.98 -8.99 -9.18
CA GLU A 41 -2.91 -8.36 -10.11
C GLU A 41 -3.98 -7.56 -9.38
N GLU A 42 -4.56 -8.10 -8.30
CA GLU A 42 -5.54 -7.41 -7.46
C GLU A 42 -4.96 -6.17 -6.80
N ILE A 43 -3.69 -6.24 -6.34
CA ILE A 43 -2.98 -5.10 -5.78
C ILE A 43 -2.76 -4.01 -6.83
N ARG A 44 -2.27 -4.39 -8.02
CA ARG A 44 -2.08 -3.46 -9.14
C ARG A 44 -3.40 -2.80 -9.56
N GLU A 45 -4.47 -3.58 -9.66
CA GLU A 45 -5.80 -3.07 -9.96
C GLU A 45 -6.26 -2.03 -8.95
N ILE A 46 -6.12 -2.28 -7.64
CA ILE A 46 -6.49 -1.31 -6.60
C ILE A 46 -5.73 0.01 -6.78
N HIS A 47 -4.42 -0.05 -7.03
CA HIS A 47 -3.64 1.15 -7.29
C HIS A 47 -4.11 1.87 -8.54
N ARG A 48 -4.37 1.16 -9.66
CA ARG A 48 -4.90 1.76 -10.89
C ARG A 48 -6.24 2.46 -10.62
N TYR A 49 -7.15 1.83 -9.88
CA TYR A 49 -8.43 2.44 -9.53
C TYR A 49 -8.27 3.76 -8.78
N TYR A 50 -7.39 3.83 -7.77
CA TYR A 50 -7.16 5.08 -7.04
C TYR A 50 -6.49 6.15 -7.91
N ILE A 51 -5.53 5.74 -8.75
CA ILE A 51 -4.86 6.65 -9.69
C ILE A 51 -5.88 7.25 -10.65
N GLU A 52 -6.71 6.43 -11.30
CA GLU A 52 -7.76 6.87 -12.23
C GLU A 52 -8.82 7.75 -11.54
N ALA A 53 -9.12 7.47 -10.27
CA ALA A 53 -10.02 8.29 -9.46
C ALA A 53 -9.43 9.67 -9.07
N GLY A 54 -8.12 9.88 -9.26
CA GLY A 54 -7.48 11.19 -9.10
C GLY A 54 -6.39 11.26 -8.04
N SER A 55 -6.01 10.15 -7.39
CA SER A 55 -4.95 10.16 -6.38
C SER A 55 -3.60 10.61 -6.98
N ASP A 56 -2.92 11.50 -6.26
CA ASP A 56 -1.56 11.96 -6.54
C ASP A 56 -0.52 11.14 -5.77
N ILE A 57 -0.93 10.50 -4.67
CA ILE A 57 -0.07 9.69 -3.81
C ILE A 57 -0.81 8.38 -3.54
N VAL A 58 -0.16 7.26 -3.86
CA VAL A 58 -0.66 5.92 -3.54
C VAL A 58 0.21 5.27 -2.46
N LEU A 59 -0.44 4.62 -1.51
CA LEU A 59 0.17 3.93 -0.39
C LEU A 59 0.40 2.46 -0.76
N THR A 60 1.62 1.95 -0.56
CA THR A 60 1.88 0.51 -0.79
C THR A 60 1.08 -0.36 0.18
N ASN A 61 0.72 -1.57 -0.24
CA ASN A 61 0.07 -2.57 0.63
C ASN A 61 1.07 -3.14 1.67
N THR A 62 1.51 -2.31 2.62
CA THR A 62 2.59 -2.62 3.58
C THR A 62 2.28 -2.19 5.00
N PHE A 63 1.05 -1.75 5.31
CA PHE A 63 0.70 -1.19 6.62
C PHE A 63 1.14 -2.07 7.80
N GLY A 64 0.94 -3.38 7.73
CA GLY A 64 1.34 -4.36 8.73
C GLY A 64 2.70 -5.03 8.49
N ALA A 65 3.40 -4.72 7.39
CA ALA A 65 4.68 -5.35 7.01
C ALA A 65 5.85 -4.82 7.86
N ASN A 66 5.85 -5.17 9.14
CA ASN A 66 6.98 -4.89 10.04
C ASN A 66 7.30 -6.09 10.94
N ALA A 67 8.53 -6.16 11.42
CA ALA A 67 9.07 -7.30 12.18
C ALA A 67 8.32 -7.62 13.48
N LEU A 68 7.54 -6.67 14.01
CA LEU A 68 6.81 -6.84 15.27
C LEU A 68 5.36 -7.30 15.06
N LYS A 69 4.82 -7.21 13.84
CA LYS A 69 3.42 -7.45 13.52
C LYS A 69 3.20 -8.50 12.43
N PHE A 70 4.11 -8.60 11.47
CA PHE A 70 4.03 -9.58 10.39
C PHE A 70 4.61 -10.91 10.87
N HIS A 71 3.78 -11.95 10.89
CA HIS A 71 4.11 -13.25 11.50
C HIS A 71 3.97 -14.43 10.54
N ASP A 72 4.06 -14.19 9.24
CA ASP A 72 4.10 -15.26 8.24
C ASP A 72 5.52 -15.81 8.08
N GLY A 73 5.68 -17.13 8.22
CA GLY A 73 6.95 -17.83 8.04
C GLY A 73 7.23 -18.25 6.59
N SER A 74 6.26 -18.13 5.67
CA SER A 74 6.42 -18.56 4.28
C SER A 74 7.09 -17.54 3.37
N CYS A 75 7.27 -16.30 3.83
CA CYS A 75 7.87 -15.21 3.06
C CYS A 75 8.63 -14.24 3.96
N THR A 76 9.57 -13.50 3.38
CA THR A 76 10.32 -12.47 4.09
C THR A 76 9.65 -11.10 3.95
N LEU A 77 9.84 -10.25 4.96
CA LEU A 77 9.43 -8.84 4.90
C LEU A 77 10.02 -8.10 3.68
N LYS A 78 11.25 -8.47 3.30
CA LYS A 78 11.91 -7.88 2.14
C LYS A 78 11.14 -8.18 0.86
N GLU A 79 10.78 -9.45 0.62
CA GLU A 79 10.01 -9.86 -0.54
C GLU A 79 8.64 -9.18 -0.60
N ILE A 80 7.95 -9.09 0.54
CA ILE A 80 6.66 -8.42 0.67
C ILE A 80 6.76 -6.94 0.30
N ILE A 81 7.72 -6.21 0.87
CA ILE A 81 7.88 -4.76 0.68
C ILE A 81 8.36 -4.45 -0.75
N GLU A 82 9.36 -5.18 -1.26
CA GLU A 82 9.87 -4.98 -2.62
C GLU A 82 8.79 -5.22 -3.67
N SER A 83 7.99 -6.28 -3.49
CA SER A 83 6.85 -6.57 -4.37
C SER A 83 5.77 -5.49 -4.30
N ALA A 84 5.39 -5.06 -3.09
CA ALA A 84 4.39 -4.00 -2.93
C ALA A 84 4.79 -2.68 -3.61
N VAL A 85 6.06 -2.27 -3.47
CA VAL A 85 6.59 -1.07 -4.14
C VAL A 85 6.61 -1.26 -5.66
N ALA A 86 6.98 -2.45 -6.14
CA ALA A 86 6.97 -2.76 -7.57
C ALA A 86 5.55 -2.67 -8.14
N HIS A 87 4.54 -3.21 -7.46
CA HIS A 87 3.14 -3.18 -7.91
C HIS A 87 2.58 -1.77 -7.99
N ALA A 88 2.85 -0.92 -6.99
CA ALA A 88 2.40 0.47 -7.02
C ALA A 88 3.05 1.25 -8.19
N LYS A 89 4.33 1.01 -8.48
CA LYS A 89 5.03 1.64 -9.62
C LYS A 89 4.51 1.11 -10.96
N ALA A 90 4.33 -0.20 -11.09
CA ALA A 90 3.77 -0.81 -12.30
C ALA A 90 2.37 -0.26 -12.60
N ALA A 91 1.52 -0.14 -11.58
CA ALA A 91 0.18 0.45 -11.74
C ALA A 91 0.23 1.91 -12.24
N ILE A 92 1.18 2.72 -11.76
CA ILE A 92 1.40 4.08 -12.27
C ILE A 92 1.77 4.05 -13.76
N GLU A 93 2.71 3.20 -14.15
CA GLU A 93 3.15 3.07 -15.55
C GLU A 93 2.01 2.60 -16.46
N GLU A 94 1.26 1.58 -16.03
CA GLU A 94 0.14 0.99 -16.76
C GLU A 94 -1.01 1.97 -17.02
N THR A 95 -1.25 2.93 -16.11
CA THR A 95 -2.31 3.94 -16.31
C THR A 95 -1.97 4.95 -17.42
N GLY A 96 -0.70 5.05 -17.84
CA GLY A 96 -0.25 6.04 -18.81
C GLY A 96 -0.50 7.50 -18.36
N SER A 97 -0.69 7.72 -17.06
CA SER A 97 -1.04 9.03 -16.52
C SER A 97 0.05 10.07 -16.80
N ARG A 98 -0.35 11.22 -17.34
CA ARG A 98 0.55 12.38 -17.49
C ARG A 98 0.77 13.13 -16.18
N ARG A 99 -0.04 12.86 -15.15
CA ARG A 99 0.11 13.47 -13.83
C ARG A 99 1.28 12.82 -13.12
N ARG A 100 2.02 13.62 -12.34
CA ARG A 100 3.03 13.08 -11.45
C ARG A 100 2.35 12.41 -10.25
N ILE A 101 2.46 11.09 -10.18
CA ILE A 101 1.97 10.28 -9.07
C ILE A 101 3.16 9.81 -8.23
N TYR A 102 3.01 9.82 -6.92
CA TYR A 102 4.02 9.37 -5.97
C TYR A 102 3.61 8.05 -5.33
N THR A 103 4.59 7.18 -5.14
CA THR A 103 4.45 5.98 -4.30
C THR A 103 4.98 6.31 -2.90
N ALA A 104 4.18 6.06 -1.88
CA ALA A 104 4.59 6.18 -0.49
C ALA A 104 4.56 4.81 0.19
N LEU A 105 5.60 4.52 0.99
CA LEU A 105 5.65 3.33 1.81
C LEU A 105 4.69 3.49 2.99
N ASP A 106 3.68 2.64 3.06
CA ASP A 106 2.74 2.65 4.18
C ASP A 106 3.33 1.88 5.37
N VAL A 107 3.57 2.58 6.47
CA VAL A 107 4.18 2.01 7.68
C VAL A 107 3.22 2.20 8.84
N GLY A 108 2.50 1.14 9.15
CA GLY A 108 1.59 1.11 10.30
C GLY A 108 2.32 0.86 11.63
N PRO A 109 1.58 0.94 12.75
CA PRO A 109 2.12 0.72 14.07
C PRO A 109 2.48 -0.76 14.30
N THR A 110 3.25 -1.00 15.35
CA THR A 110 3.73 -2.34 15.75
C THR A 110 2.60 -3.26 16.25
N GLY A 111 1.41 -2.73 16.53
CA GLY A 111 0.32 -3.46 17.19
C GLY A 111 0.55 -3.72 18.68
N LYS A 112 1.67 -3.24 19.25
CA LYS A 112 1.98 -3.34 20.67
C LYS A 112 1.63 -2.04 21.39
N LEU A 113 1.10 -2.17 22.60
CA LEU A 113 0.97 -1.03 23.51
C LEU A 113 2.34 -0.70 24.10
N LEU A 114 2.60 0.59 24.29
CA LEU A 114 3.78 1.06 25.00
C LEU A 114 3.42 1.27 26.48
N LYS A 115 4.41 1.16 27.37
CA LYS A 115 4.27 1.46 28.80
C LYS A 115 3.58 2.83 29.01
N PRO A 116 2.64 2.97 29.96
CA PRO A 116 2.22 1.99 30.97
C PRO A 116 1.09 1.05 30.54
N MET A 117 0.57 1.19 29.31
CA MET A 117 -0.56 0.39 28.85
C MET A 117 -0.13 -0.99 28.31
N GLY A 118 1.18 -1.18 28.08
CA GLY A 118 1.82 -2.42 27.66
C GLY A 118 2.91 -2.87 28.63
#